data_AF-A0A956VBM8-F1
#
_entry.id   AF-A0A956VBM8-F1
#
_cell.length_a   1.000
_cell.length_b   1.000
_cell.length_c   1.000
_cell.angle_alpha   90.00
_cell.angle_beta   90.00
_cell.angle_gamma   90.00
#
_symmetry.space_group_name_H-M   'P 1'
#
loop_
_entity.id
_entity.type
_entity.pdbx_description
1 polymer ?
#
loop_
_entity_poly.entity_id
_entity_poly.type
_entity_poly.pdbx_seq_one_letter_code
_entity_poly.pdbx_strand_id
1 'polypeptide(L)'
;IIKSYFEKNGYAVDIARDGPTGLAKALHSTVDMILLDWMLPGLDGLELLKRVRKEKNTPIIMITARTEEIDRIMGLEFGADDYLIKPFSVRELVARVRAVLRRTRLLSSRLKKRRDKRKMRSYGDHASKEYTKSVAVCNEGSG
;
A
#
# COMPACT_ATOMS: atom_id res chain seq x y z
N ILE A 1 9.89 -10.04 11.56
CA ILE A 1 8.65 -10.83 11.88
C ILE A 1 7.53 -10.54 10.87
N ILE A 2 7.30 -9.25 10.54
CA ILE A 2 6.27 -8.84 9.57
C ILE A 2 6.52 -9.52 8.22
N LYS A 3 7.74 -9.42 7.66
CA LYS A 3 8.11 -10.10 6.41
C LYS A 3 7.69 -11.58 6.38
N SER A 4 8.21 -12.38 7.31
CA SER A 4 7.95 -13.81 7.38
C SER A 4 6.48 -14.15 7.55
N TYR A 5 5.71 -13.32 8.26
CA TYR A 5 4.28 -13.55 8.44
C TYR A 5 3.51 -13.28 7.16
N PHE A 6 3.85 -12.20 6.45
CA PHE A 6 3.26 -11.87 5.15
C PHE A 6 3.59 -12.92 4.09
N GLU A 7 4.84 -13.37 4.02
CA GLU A 7 5.26 -14.44 3.11
C GLU A 7 4.49 -15.75 3.36
N LYS A 8 4.33 -16.14 4.63
CA LYS A 8 3.48 -17.28 5.02
C LYS A 8 2.00 -17.11 4.64
N ASN A 9 1.55 -15.88 4.41
CA ASN A 9 0.19 -15.56 3.97
C ASN A 9 0.08 -15.34 2.45
N GLY A 10 1.10 -15.73 1.68
CA GLY A 10 1.10 -15.68 0.21
C GLY A 10 1.39 -14.31 -0.39
N TYR A 11 2.05 -13.43 0.35
CA TYR A 11 2.50 -12.12 -0.15
C TYR A 11 3.98 -12.18 -0.54
N ALA A 12 4.34 -11.56 -1.66
CA ALA A 12 5.72 -11.16 -1.88
C ALA A 12 5.99 -9.88 -1.09
N VAL A 13 7.12 -9.81 -0.39
CA VAL A 13 7.46 -8.64 0.43
C VAL A 13 8.80 -8.09 0.00
N ASP A 14 8.79 -6.81 -0.36
CA ASP A 14 10.01 -6.05 -0.56
C ASP A 14 10.19 -5.04 0.59
N ILE A 15 11.41 -4.85 1.05
CA ILE A 15 11.71 -4.01 2.22
C ILE A 15 12.64 -2.86 1.83
N ALA A 16 12.29 -1.66 2.27
CA ALA A 16 13.16 -0.51 2.32
C ALA A 16 13.40 -0.12 3.79
N ARG A 17 14.64 0.24 4.12
CA ARG A 17 15.02 0.63 5.50
C ARG A 17 15.17 2.13 5.67
N ASP A 18 15.15 2.87 4.58
CA ASP A 18 15.30 4.32 4.51
C ASP A 18 14.34 4.88 3.47
N GLY A 19 14.07 6.18 3.59
CA GLY A 19 13.10 6.87 2.76
C GLY A 19 13.53 7.04 1.30
N PRO A 20 14.80 7.35 0.95
CA PRO A 20 15.26 7.36 -0.45
C PRO A 20 15.04 6.02 -1.17
N THR A 21 15.44 4.91 -0.56
CA THR A 21 15.23 3.55 -1.11
C THR A 21 13.74 3.22 -1.17
N GLY A 22 12.97 3.60 -0.14
CA GLY A 22 11.53 3.41 -0.09
C GLY A 22 10.80 4.15 -1.22
N LEU A 23 11.17 5.40 -1.48
CA LEU A 23 10.61 6.21 -2.55
C LEU A 23 10.95 5.62 -3.93
N ALA A 24 12.21 5.25 -4.15
CA ALA A 24 12.63 4.62 -5.41
C ALA A 24 11.83 3.34 -5.68
N LYS A 25 11.68 2.47 -4.68
CA LYS A 25 10.87 1.24 -4.80
C LYS A 25 9.41 1.54 -5.05
N ALA A 26 8.82 2.48 -4.30
CA ALA A 26 7.42 2.87 -4.47
C ALA A 26 7.11 3.40 -5.88
N LEU A 27 8.01 4.19 -6.46
CA LEU A 27 7.85 4.76 -7.80
C LEU A 27 8.11 3.73 -8.89
N HIS A 28 9.21 2.98 -8.81
CA HIS A 28 9.68 2.16 -9.93
C HIS A 28 9.20 0.70 -9.90
N SER A 29 8.74 0.18 -8.76
CA SER A 29 8.27 -1.21 -8.65
C SER A 29 6.76 -1.31 -8.88
N THR A 30 6.31 -2.43 -9.45
CA THR A 30 4.88 -2.78 -9.50
C THR A 30 4.49 -3.49 -8.22
N VAL A 31 4.13 -2.72 -7.20
CA VAL A 31 3.57 -3.23 -5.94
C VAL A 31 2.07 -3.00 -5.82
N ASP A 32 1.37 -3.95 -5.23
CA ASP A 32 -0.08 -3.87 -5.00
C ASP A 32 -0.43 -3.00 -3.78
N MET A 33 0.52 -2.82 -2.86
CA MET A 33 0.37 -2.00 -1.66
C MET A 33 1.72 -1.55 -1.10
N ILE A 34 1.72 -0.43 -0.40
CA ILE A 34 2.86 0.07 0.38
C ILE A 34 2.44 0.17 1.85
N LEU A 35 3.29 -0.36 2.73
CA LEU A 35 3.27 -0.11 4.16
C LEU A 35 4.37 0.91 4.46
N LEU A 36 3.99 2.08 4.98
CA LEU A 36 4.86 3.24 5.06
C LEU A 36 4.98 3.75 6.49
N ASP A 37 6.17 3.71 7.08
CA ASP A 37 6.42 4.43 8.31
C ASP A 37 6.49 5.95 8.05
N TRP A 38 6.00 6.72 9.02
CA TRP A 38 6.15 8.17 9.01
C TRP A 38 7.62 8.57 9.20
N MET A 39 8.32 7.89 10.11
CA MET A 39 9.71 8.21 10.44
C MET A 39 10.63 7.23 9.71
N LEU A 40 11.11 7.66 8.53
CA LEU A 40 12.16 6.95 7.81
C LEU A 40 13.47 7.73 7.88
N PRO A 41 14.61 7.03 8.00
CA PRO A 41 15.91 7.66 7.80
C PRO A 41 15.98 8.36 6.42
N GLY A 42 16.43 9.61 6.41
CA GLY A 42 16.75 10.37 5.19
C GLY A 42 15.58 11.02 4.45
N LEU A 43 14.32 10.61 4.67
CA LEU A 43 13.15 11.26 4.08
C LEU A 43 11.90 11.01 4.93
N ASP A 44 11.13 12.05 5.22
CA ASP A 44 9.87 11.92 5.96
C ASP A 44 8.83 11.13 5.17
N GLY A 45 8.14 10.20 5.84
CA GLY A 45 7.15 9.32 5.23
C GLY A 45 5.95 10.06 4.64
N LEU A 46 5.56 11.20 5.21
CA LEU A 46 4.51 12.04 4.64
C LEU A 46 4.96 12.67 3.32
N GLU A 47 6.22 13.09 3.23
CA GLU A 47 6.79 13.61 1.98
C GLU A 47 6.91 12.50 0.93
N LEU A 48 7.29 11.28 1.34
CA LEU A 48 7.26 10.10 0.46
C LEU A 48 5.85 9.84 -0.06
N LEU A 49 4.84 9.82 0.82
CA LEU A 49 3.43 9.66 0.46
C LEU A 49 3.00 10.68 -0.60
N LYS A 50 3.30 11.97 -0.38
CA LYS A 50 2.98 13.05 -1.33
C LYS A 50 3.61 12.82 -2.69
N ARG A 51 4.90 12.43 -2.74
CA ARG A 51 5.61 12.17 -4.00
C ARG A 51 5.04 10.97 -4.73
N VAL A 52 4.76 9.88 -4.01
CA VAL A 52 4.13 8.70 -4.62
C VAL A 52 2.76 9.05 -5.18
N ARG A 53 1.96 9.86 -4.48
CA ARG A 53 0.61 10.25 -4.91
C ARG A 53 0.57 11.14 -6.15
N LYS A 54 1.65 11.88 -6.44
CA LYS A 54 1.77 12.63 -7.71
C LYS A 54 1.87 11.71 -8.92
N GLU A 55 2.43 10.51 -8.74
CA GLU A 55 2.76 9.59 -9.84
C GLU A 55 1.84 8.35 -9.87
N LYS A 56 1.40 7.87 -8.71
CA LYS A 56 0.77 6.54 -8.53
C LYS A 56 -0.34 6.54 -7.49
N ASN A 57 -1.37 5.76 -7.81
CA ASN A 57 -2.49 5.46 -6.93
C ASN A 57 -2.36 4.10 -6.23
N THR A 58 -1.13 3.57 -6.10
CA THR A 58 -0.87 2.34 -5.35
C THR A 58 -1.37 2.53 -3.91
N PRO A 59 -2.19 1.64 -3.34
CA PRO A 59 -2.68 1.78 -1.97
C PRO A 59 -1.56 1.91 -0.93
N ILE A 60 -1.70 2.82 0.03
CA ILE A 60 -0.72 3.09 1.08
C ILE A 60 -1.39 3.01 2.44
N ILE A 61 -0.86 2.16 3.32
CA ILE A 61 -1.20 2.16 4.76
C ILE A 61 -0.03 2.77 5.50
N MET A 62 -0.30 3.83 6.26
CA MET A 62 0.70 4.44 7.13
C MET A 62 0.80 3.66 8.42
N ILE A 63 2.02 3.33 8.83
CA ILE A 63 2.31 2.61 10.07
C ILE A 63 3.16 3.51 10.96
N THR A 64 2.60 4.09 12.02
CA THR A 64 3.28 5.16 12.76
C THR A 64 3.18 4.99 14.27
N ALA A 65 4.18 5.48 15.01
CA ALA A 65 4.09 5.65 16.46
C ALA A 65 3.35 6.94 16.86
N ARG A 66 3.06 7.82 15.89
CA ARG A 66 2.34 9.08 16.14
C ARG A 66 0.87 8.81 16.41
N THR A 67 0.42 9.22 17.59
CA THR A 67 -0.96 9.04 18.07
C THR A 67 -1.81 10.31 17.94
N GLU A 68 -1.17 11.45 17.65
CA GLU A 68 -1.83 12.74 17.52
C GLU A 68 -2.88 12.71 16.42
N GLU A 69 -4.06 13.25 16.72
CA GLU A 69 -5.17 13.29 15.77
C GLU A 69 -4.80 14.06 14.50
N ILE A 70 -4.07 15.17 14.66
CA ILE A 70 -3.65 16.02 13.55
C ILE A 70 -2.75 15.28 12.56
N ASP A 71 -1.88 14.39 13.03
CA ASP A 71 -0.99 13.60 12.17
C ASP A 71 -1.80 12.60 11.32
N ARG A 72 -2.83 11.97 11.92
CA ARG A 72 -3.73 11.07 11.19
C ARG A 72 -4.56 11.83 10.16
N ILE A 73 -5.09 13.00 10.51
CA ILE A 73 -5.87 13.84 9.60
C ILE A 73 -5.01 14.22 8.40
N MET A 74 -3.83 14.80 8.66
CA MET A 74 -2.92 15.27 7.62
C MET A 74 -2.61 14.17 6.62
N GLY A 75 -2.25 13.00 7.10
CA GLY A 75 -1.88 11.96 6.18
C GLY A 75 -3.07 11.26 5.49
N LEU A 76 -4.31 11.36 6.00
CA LEU A 76 -5.51 11.03 5.22
C LEU A 76 -5.74 12.05 4.12
N GLU A 77 -5.57 13.35 4.40
CA GLU A 77 -5.67 14.43 3.42
C GLU A 77 -4.64 14.30 2.29
N PHE A 78 -3.44 13.81 2.60
CA PHE A 78 -2.41 13.50 1.59
C PHE A 78 -2.62 12.16 0.88
N GLY A 79 -3.73 11.46 1.15
CA GLY A 79 -4.19 10.33 0.35
C GLY A 79 -3.71 8.96 0.82
N ALA A 80 -3.35 8.78 2.09
CA ALA A 80 -3.22 7.42 2.64
C ALA A 80 -4.59 6.71 2.68
N ASP A 81 -4.59 5.40 2.47
CA ASP A 81 -5.81 4.58 2.41
C ASP A 81 -6.25 4.05 3.78
N ASP A 82 -5.31 3.93 4.72
CA ASP A 82 -5.54 3.55 6.12
C ASP A 82 -4.36 3.99 7.01
N TYR A 83 -4.59 3.97 8.32
CA TYR A 83 -3.58 4.21 9.37
C TYR A 83 -3.56 3.07 10.37
N LEU A 84 -2.35 2.69 10.78
CA LEU A 84 -2.12 1.75 11.86
C LEU A 84 -1.10 2.32 12.86
N ILE A 85 -1.53 2.46 14.11
CA ILE A 85 -0.71 2.98 15.21
C ILE A 85 0.12 1.86 15.83
N LYS A 86 1.38 2.13 16.14
CA LYS A 86 2.25 1.26 16.94
C LYS A 86 1.97 1.46 18.44
N PRO A 87 1.96 0.39 19.26
CA PRO A 87 2.14 -1.02 18.89
C PRO A 87 0.87 -1.64 18.29
N PHE A 88 1.04 -2.54 17.32
CA PHE A 88 -0.06 -3.29 16.70
C PHE A 88 0.25 -4.78 16.62
N SER A 89 -0.79 -5.61 16.48
CA SER A 89 -0.59 -7.03 16.19
C SER A 89 -0.36 -7.27 14.69
N VAL A 90 0.53 -8.20 14.34
CA VAL A 90 0.74 -8.57 12.92
C VAL A 90 -0.55 -9.08 12.26
N ARG A 91 -1.44 -9.71 13.05
CA ARG A 91 -2.78 -10.13 12.59
C ARG A 91 -3.65 -8.94 12.18
N GLU A 92 -3.65 -7.88 12.97
CA GLU A 92 -4.38 -6.64 12.64
C GLU A 92 -3.85 -6.03 11.34
N LEU A 93 -2.52 -5.91 11.21
CA LEU A 93 -1.89 -5.38 10.01
C LEU A 93 -2.31 -6.17 8.76
N VAL A 94 -2.27 -7.51 8.81
CA VAL A 94 -2.72 -8.35 7.68
C VAL A 94 -4.20 -8.18 7.38
N ALA A 95 -5.06 -8.04 8.39
CA ALA A 95 -6.49 -7.81 8.20
C ALA A 95 -6.76 -6.49 7.46
N ARG A 96 -6.06 -5.40 7.84
CA ARG A 96 -6.15 -4.09 7.18
C ARG A 96 -5.66 -4.13 5.74
N VAL A 97 -4.50 -4.76 5.50
CA VAL A 97 -3.97 -4.99 4.15
C VAL A 97 -5.00 -5.72 3.27
N ARG A 98 -5.61 -6.80 3.78
CA ARG A 98 -6.65 -7.53 3.04
C ARG A 98 -7.87 -6.66 2.74
N ALA A 99 -8.30 -5.85 3.70
CA ALA A 99 -9.46 -4.96 3.54
C ALA A 99 -9.22 -3.90 2.46
N VAL A 100 -8.06 -3.22 2.48
CA VAL A 100 -7.72 -2.19 1.51
C VAL A 100 -7.55 -2.79 0.11
N LEU A 101 -6.79 -3.89 -0.04
CA LEU A 101 -6.63 -4.56 -1.34
C LEU A 101 -7.95 -5.03 -1.96
N ARG A 102 -8.88 -5.53 -1.13
CA ARG A 102 -10.22 -5.92 -1.58
C ARG A 102 -11.00 -4.72 -2.11
N ARG A 103 -10.94 -3.57 -1.43
CA ARG A 103 -11.58 -2.32 -1.86
C ARG A 103 -11.02 -1.85 -3.20
N THR A 104 -9.69 -1.83 -3.36
CA THR A 104 -9.01 -1.44 -4.61
C THR A 104 -9.42 -2.33 -5.78
N ARG A 105 -9.43 -3.66 -5.59
CA ARG A 105 -9.85 -4.61 -6.63
C ARG A 105 -11.31 -4.40 -7.07
N LEU A 106 -12.21 -4.15 -6.14
CA LEU A 106 -13.62 -3.87 -6.45
C LEU A 106 -13.77 -2.59 -7.28
N LEU A 107 -13.04 -1.52 -6.95
CA LEU A 107 -13.01 -0.29 -7.73
C LEU A 107 -12.48 -0.53 -9.16
N SER A 108 -11.35 -1.23 -9.29
CA SER A 108 -10.78 -1.55 -10.60
C SER A 108 -11.74 -2.40 -11.45
N SER A 109 -12.42 -3.39 -10.85
CA SER A 109 -13.40 -4.23 -11.56
C SER A 109 -14.62 -3.43 -12.05
N ARG A 110 -15.11 -2.47 -11.25
CA ARG A 110 -16.20 -1.56 -11.65
C ARG A 110 -15.80 -0.65 -12.80
N LEU A 111 -14.59 -0.09 -12.77
CA LEU A 111 -14.06 0.75 -13.85
C LEU A 111 -13.87 -0.05 -15.14
N LYS A 112 -13.36 -1.29 -15.06
CA LYS A 112 -13.27 -2.21 -16.21
C LYS A 112 -14.66 -2.48 -16.80
N LYS A 113 -15.63 -2.93 -15.99
CA LYS A 113 -17.02 -3.15 -16.44
C LYS A 113 -17.65 -1.92 -17.11
N ARG A 114 -17.40 -0.70 -16.60
CA ARG A 114 -17.87 0.55 -17.22
C ARG A 114 -17.19 0.82 -18.56
N ARG A 115 -15.89 0.55 -18.67
CA ARG A 115 -15.11 0.72 -19.91
C ARG A 115 -15.49 -0.33 -20.96
N ASP A 116 -15.72 -1.56 -20.53
CA ASP A 116 -16.10 -2.67 -21.39
C ASP A 116 -17.54 -2.54 -21.88
N LYS A 117 -18.46 -1.99 -21.06
CA LYS A 117 -19.79 -1.56 -21.55
C LYS A 117 -19.72 -0.52 -22.67
N ARG A 118 -18.69 0.35 -22.69
CA ARG A 118 -18.44 1.28 -23.81
C ARG A 118 -17.69 0.64 -24.98
N LYS A 119 -16.95 -0.44 -24.72
CA LYS A 119 -16.15 -1.20 -25.71
C LYS A 119 -16.81 -2.49 -26.18
N MET A 120 -18.08 -2.75 -25.82
CA MET A 120 -18.88 -3.89 -26.28
C MET A 120 -19.31 -3.73 -27.75
N ARG A 121 -18.30 -3.54 -28.60
CA ARG A 121 -18.28 -3.73 -30.06
C ARG A 121 -17.04 -4.52 -30.51
N SER A 122 -16.10 -4.90 -29.64
CA SER A 122 -14.99 -5.76 -30.05
C SER A 122 -14.28 -6.43 -28.88
N TYR A 123 -14.42 -7.76 -28.85
CA TYR A 123 -13.55 -8.79 -28.26
C TYR A 123 -13.27 -8.84 -26.75
N GLY A 124 -13.73 -9.95 -26.14
CA GLY A 124 -12.85 -11.06 -25.75
C GLY A 124 -12.21 -11.00 -24.37
N ASP A 125 -12.85 -11.66 -23.41
CA ASP A 125 -12.37 -11.89 -22.04
C ASP A 125 -11.01 -12.61 -21.99
N HIS A 126 -10.10 -12.12 -21.14
CA HIS A 126 -8.93 -12.87 -20.70
C HIS A 126 -8.76 -12.87 -19.17
N ALA A 127 -8.91 -14.09 -18.64
CA ALA A 127 -8.29 -14.74 -17.48
C ALA A 127 -7.74 -13.88 -16.33
N SER A 128 -8.30 -14.15 -15.15
CA SER A 128 -7.80 -13.79 -13.83
C SER A 128 -6.40 -14.36 -13.57
N LYS A 129 -5.37 -13.52 -13.71
CA LYS A 129 -4.02 -13.82 -13.23
C LYS A 129 -4.01 -13.89 -11.70
N GLU A 130 -3.44 -14.96 -11.17
CA GLU A 130 -3.14 -15.15 -9.77
C GLU A 130 -1.97 -14.21 -9.40
N TYR A 131 -2.30 -12.97 -9.04
CA TYR A 131 -1.31 -11.96 -8.68
C TYR A 131 -0.64 -12.34 -7.36
N THR A 132 0.65 -12.63 -7.39
CA THR A 132 1.55 -12.57 -6.23
C THR A 132 1.41 -11.19 -5.61
N LYS A 133 0.77 -11.08 -4.44
CA LYS A 133 0.49 -9.79 -3.81
C LYS A 133 1.79 -9.20 -3.28
N SER A 134 2.28 -8.13 -3.89
CA SER A 134 3.55 -7.50 -3.49
C SER A 134 3.33 -6.32 -2.54
N VAL A 135 4.02 -6.34 -1.39
CA VAL A 135 3.97 -5.28 -0.37
C VAL A 135 5.36 -4.70 -0.19
N ALA A 136 5.49 -3.38 -0.38
CA ALA A 136 6.71 -2.66 0.01
C ALA A 136 6.58 -2.21 1.47
N VAL A 137 7.51 -2.60 2.35
CA VAL A 137 7.55 -2.15 3.74
C VAL A 137 8.68 -1.16 3.92
N CYS A 138 8.35 0.08 4.28
CA CYS A 138 9.34 1.09 4.63
C CYS A 138 9.43 1.16 6.15
N ASN A 139 10.56 0.67 6.69
CA ASN A 139 10.89 0.50 8.11
C ASN A 139 9.98 -0.51 8.85
N GLU A 140 10.54 -1.66 9.24
CA GLU A 140 9.81 -2.63 10.09
C GLU A 140 9.57 -2.08 11.51
N GLY A 141 10.29 -1.03 11.93
CA GLY A 141 10.14 -0.32 13.19
C GLY A 141 10.23 -1.23 14.42
N SER A 142 11.43 -1.24 15.01
CA SER A 142 11.81 -1.73 16.32
C SER A 142 10.63 -1.95 17.28
N GLY A 143 10.35 -3.22 17.56
CA GLY A 143 9.92 -3.59 18.91
C GLY A 143 11.10 -3.49 19.86
#